data_AF-A0A925R5S1-F1
#
_entry.id   AF-A0A925R5S1-F1
#
_cell.length_a   1.000
_cell.length_b   1.000
_cell.length_c   1.000
_cell.angle_alpha   90.00
_cell.angle_beta   90.00
_cell.angle_gamma   90.00
#
_symmetry.space_group_name_H-M   'P 1'
#
loop_
_entity.id
_entity.type
_entity.pdbx_description
1 polymer ?
#
loop_
_entity_poly.entity_id
_entity_poly.type
_entity_poly.pdbx_seq_one_letter_code
_entity_poly.pdbx_strand_id
1 'polypeptide(L)'
;MDITQYLEIFIEESKEHLQGLNTSLLELEKGSLNKDVINEVFRAAHTLKGMAATMGFKGMNVLTHDMENILSEIRNDNMKVDANLLDVLFQCLDALEQFVESIIETGSEGPDNNEALIGRLNAILKGQAPNNATSGASPVVKSSGSTNEKADKGAHIHKYASIVFSDFERNALIRARKENYNCFGVTLYISSSCVLKSARAFIIFRTLENLGQIIKAVPIVQDIEDEKFDNDFSVFIVT
;
A
#
# COMPACT_ATOMS: atom_id res chain seq x y z
N MET A 1 -12.05 -6.61 -20.11
CA MET A 1 -12.46 -7.69 -19.20
C MET A 1 -13.26 -6.98 -18.12
N ASP A 2 -14.54 -7.33 -17.93
CA ASP A 2 -15.48 -6.54 -17.13
C ASP A 2 -15.08 -6.53 -15.65
N ILE A 3 -14.92 -5.31 -15.08
CA ILE A 3 -14.56 -5.06 -13.68
C ILE A 3 -15.53 -5.77 -12.71
N THR A 4 -16.79 -5.91 -13.12
CA THR A 4 -17.83 -6.63 -12.37
C THR A 4 -17.50 -8.10 -12.14
N GLN A 5 -16.87 -8.78 -13.10
CA GLN A 5 -16.50 -10.19 -12.95
C GLN A 5 -15.37 -10.38 -11.94
N TYR A 6 -14.42 -9.44 -11.88
CA TYR A 6 -13.36 -9.44 -10.87
C TYR A 6 -13.90 -9.14 -9.47
N LEU A 7 -14.89 -8.24 -9.37
CA LEU A 7 -15.53 -7.89 -8.11
C LEU A 7 -16.31 -9.08 -7.54
N GLU A 8 -17.04 -9.84 -8.37
CA GLU A 8 -17.75 -11.05 -7.95
C GLU A 8 -16.78 -12.12 -7.41
N ILE A 9 -15.69 -12.40 -8.14
CA ILE A 9 -14.65 -13.35 -7.70
C ILE A 9 -14.02 -12.88 -6.39
N PHE A 10 -13.69 -11.59 -6.29
CA PHE A 10 -13.15 -11.01 -5.07
C PHE A 10 -14.10 -11.17 -3.88
N ILE A 11 -15.40 -10.93 -4.06
CA ILE A 11 -16.40 -11.07 -2.99
C ILE A 11 -16.49 -12.53 -2.54
N GLU A 12 -16.51 -13.47 -3.48
CA GLU A 12 -16.59 -14.91 -3.20
C GLU A 12 -15.35 -15.40 -2.44
N GLU A 13 -14.15 -15.11 -2.94
CA GLU A 13 -12.88 -15.48 -2.29
C GLU A 13 -12.70 -14.76 -0.94
N SER A 14 -13.10 -13.49 -0.83
CA SER A 14 -13.03 -12.76 0.45
C SER A 14 -13.91 -13.38 1.50
N LYS A 15 -15.13 -13.81 1.16
CA LYS A 15 -16.02 -14.51 2.10
C LYS A 15 -15.45 -15.84 2.56
N GLU A 16 -14.87 -16.63 1.65
CA GLU A 16 -14.23 -17.90 2.00
C GLU A 16 -13.05 -17.68 2.96
N HIS A 17 -12.19 -16.70 2.68
CA HIS A 17 -11.06 -16.39 3.54
C HIS A 17 -11.46 -15.79 4.89
N LEU A 18 -12.50 -14.95 4.95
CA LEU A 18 -13.04 -14.42 6.21
C LEU A 18 -13.66 -15.53 7.07
N GLN A 19 -14.39 -16.46 6.46
CA GLN A 19 -14.94 -17.62 7.16
C GLN A 19 -13.83 -18.54 7.71
N GLY A 20 -12.78 -18.77 6.92
CA GLY A 20 -11.58 -19.49 7.36
C GLY A 20 -10.92 -18.80 8.55
N LEU A 21 -10.71 -17.48 8.44
CA LEU A 21 -10.12 -16.66 9.50
C LEU A 21 -10.93 -16.73 10.79
N ASN A 22 -12.26 -16.64 10.73
CA ASN A 22 -13.15 -16.76 11.88
C ASN A 22 -13.01 -18.13 12.56
N THR A 23 -13.05 -19.20 11.78
CA THR A 23 -12.95 -20.58 12.29
C THR A 23 -11.63 -20.78 13.03
N SER A 24 -10.52 -20.37 12.42
CA SER A 24 -9.19 -20.51 13.03
C SER A 24 -9.01 -19.59 14.25
N LEU A 25 -9.60 -18.38 14.29
CA LEU A 25 -9.60 -17.52 15.48
C LEU A 25 -10.39 -18.15 16.65
N LEU A 26 -11.53 -18.77 16.38
CA LEU A 26 -12.30 -19.51 17.39
C LEU A 26 -11.56 -20.73 17.93
N GLU A 27 -10.75 -21.39 17.11
CA GLU A 27 -9.88 -22.48 17.57
C GLU A 27 -8.74 -21.96 18.47
N LEU A 28 -8.16 -20.80 18.15
CA LEU A 28 -7.18 -20.15 19.02
C LEU A 28 -7.77 -19.77 20.37
N GLU A 29 -9.03 -19.31 20.41
CA GLU A 29 -9.73 -18.97 21.65
C GLU A 29 -9.99 -20.20 22.54
N LYS A 30 -10.32 -21.35 21.95
CA LYS A 30 -10.56 -22.62 22.68
C LYS A 30 -9.30 -23.21 23.33
N GLY A 31 -8.14 -22.59 23.17
CA GLY A 31 -6.91 -22.96 23.85
C GLY A 31 -6.05 -23.98 23.09
N SER A 32 -6.39 -24.33 21.86
CA SER A 32 -5.46 -25.02 20.95
C SER A 32 -4.50 -24.00 20.35
N LEU A 33 -3.51 -23.58 21.14
CA LEU A 33 -2.36 -22.78 20.68
C LEU A 33 -1.45 -23.66 19.79
N ASN A 34 -2.01 -24.13 18.69
CA ASN A 34 -1.30 -24.91 17.70
C ASN A 34 -0.70 -23.94 16.66
N LYS A 35 0.60 -24.06 16.42
CA LYS A 35 1.31 -23.24 15.42
C LYS A 35 0.71 -23.39 14.03
N ASP A 36 0.07 -24.52 13.75
CA ASP A 36 -0.65 -24.76 12.49
C ASP A 36 -1.83 -23.80 12.31
N VAL A 37 -2.63 -23.60 13.36
CA VAL A 37 -3.79 -22.69 13.34
C VAL A 37 -3.32 -21.23 13.17
N ILE A 38 -2.24 -20.83 13.86
CA ILE A 38 -1.65 -19.49 13.68
C ILE A 38 -1.19 -19.28 12.23
N ASN A 39 -0.59 -20.30 11.61
CA ASN A 39 -0.17 -20.24 10.21
C ASN A 39 -1.34 -20.14 9.24
N GLU A 40 -2.47 -20.79 9.51
CA GLU A 40 -3.69 -20.65 8.73
C GLU A 40 -4.28 -19.24 8.84
N VAL A 41 -4.42 -18.71 10.05
CA VAL A 41 -4.89 -17.33 10.31
C VAL A 41 -4.00 -16.32 9.57
N PHE A 42 -2.68 -16.48 9.67
CA PHE A 42 -1.72 -15.62 8.98
C PHE A 42 -1.86 -15.69 7.46
N ARG A 43 -2.02 -16.89 6.89
CA ARG A 43 -2.20 -17.07 5.44
C ARG A 43 -3.49 -16.43 4.95
N ALA A 44 -4.60 -16.64 5.67
CA ALA A 44 -5.88 -16.02 5.32
C ALA A 44 -5.78 -14.49 5.33
N ALA A 45 -5.18 -13.90 6.36
CA ALA A 45 -4.96 -12.46 6.45
C ALA A 45 -4.05 -11.93 5.32
N HIS A 46 -2.95 -12.64 5.02
CA HIS A 46 -2.03 -12.26 3.94
C HIS A 46 -2.68 -12.31 2.56
N THR A 47 -3.51 -13.33 2.31
CA THR A 47 -4.28 -13.43 1.05
C THR A 47 -5.31 -12.31 0.95
N LEU A 48 -6.09 -12.05 2.01
CA LEU A 48 -7.04 -10.94 2.06
C LEU A 48 -6.36 -9.59 1.80
N LYS A 49 -5.17 -9.35 2.35
CA LYS A 49 -4.35 -8.17 2.05
C LYS A 49 -3.98 -8.09 0.57
N GLY A 50 -3.54 -9.19 -0.02
CA GLY A 50 -3.20 -9.27 -1.44
C GLY A 50 -4.40 -8.97 -2.35
N MET A 51 -5.56 -9.54 -2.02
CA MET A 51 -6.82 -9.29 -2.74
C MET A 51 -7.28 -7.84 -2.59
N ALA A 52 -7.27 -7.29 -1.37
CA ALA A 52 -7.58 -5.88 -1.11
C ALA A 52 -6.65 -4.94 -1.87
N ALA A 53 -5.35 -5.23 -1.87
CA ALA A 53 -4.35 -4.46 -2.60
C ALA A 53 -4.56 -4.50 -4.11
N THR A 54 -5.01 -5.64 -4.65
CA THR A 54 -5.30 -5.84 -6.07
C THR A 54 -6.56 -5.09 -6.51
N MET A 55 -7.60 -5.06 -5.65
CA MET A 55 -8.83 -4.31 -5.92
C MET A 55 -8.73 -2.82 -5.60
N GLY A 56 -7.66 -2.38 -4.91
CA GLY A 56 -7.46 -0.98 -4.54
C GLY A 56 -8.18 -0.54 -3.27
N PHE A 57 -8.79 -1.48 -2.53
CA PHE A 57 -9.46 -1.24 -1.25
C PHE A 57 -8.42 -0.93 -0.16
N LYS A 58 -8.31 0.35 0.20
CA LYS A 58 -7.25 0.88 1.06
C LYS A 58 -7.54 0.59 2.51
N GLY A 59 -8.77 0.80 2.97
CA GLY A 59 -9.19 0.52 4.35
C GLY A 59 -9.00 -0.96 4.66
N MET A 60 -9.47 -1.83 3.76
CA MET A 60 -9.32 -3.28 3.90
C MET A 60 -7.85 -3.73 3.87
N ASN A 61 -7.00 -3.12 3.04
CA ASN A 61 -5.56 -3.41 2.98
C ASN A 61 -4.81 -2.98 4.27
N VAL A 62 -5.09 -1.78 4.78
CA VAL A 62 -4.45 -1.30 6.03
C VAL A 62 -4.84 -2.19 7.21
N LEU A 63 -6.12 -2.52 7.32
CA LEU A 63 -6.61 -3.36 8.41
C LEU A 63 -6.00 -4.77 8.37
N THR A 64 -5.99 -5.41 7.19
CA THR A 64 -5.37 -6.74 7.02
C THR A 64 -3.86 -6.73 7.24
N HIS A 65 -3.16 -5.66 6.86
CA HIS A 65 -1.74 -5.49 7.13
C HIS A 65 -1.45 -5.40 8.64
N ASP A 66 -2.23 -4.64 9.39
CA ASP A 66 -2.03 -4.49 10.84
C ASP A 66 -2.36 -5.79 11.59
N MET A 67 -3.38 -6.54 11.13
CA MET A 67 -3.62 -7.90 11.60
C MET A 67 -2.42 -8.82 11.31
N GLU A 68 -1.86 -8.78 10.09
CA GLU A 68 -0.70 -9.60 9.70
C GLU A 68 0.52 -9.32 10.59
N ASN A 69 0.75 -8.05 10.98
CA ASN A 69 1.84 -7.69 11.88
C ASN A 69 1.67 -8.32 13.27
N ILE A 70 0.48 -8.25 13.86
CA ILE A 70 0.18 -8.89 15.14
C ILE A 70 0.35 -10.41 15.03
N LEU A 71 -0.22 -11.01 13.99
CA LEU A 71 -0.14 -12.46 13.76
C LEU A 71 1.31 -12.93 13.54
N SER A 72 2.15 -12.11 12.91
CA SER A 72 3.58 -12.37 12.77
C SER A 72 4.29 -12.39 14.13
N GLU A 73 4.00 -11.45 15.03
CA GLU A 73 4.58 -11.44 16.39
C GLU A 73 4.14 -12.66 17.21
N ILE A 74 2.88 -13.08 17.08
CA ILE A 74 2.39 -14.32 17.71
C ILE A 74 3.12 -15.53 17.11
N ARG A 75 3.27 -15.60 15.78
CA ARG A 75 3.93 -16.72 15.09
C ARG A 75 5.40 -16.86 15.48
N ASN A 76 6.09 -15.74 15.70
CA ASN A 76 7.50 -15.71 16.08
C ASN A 76 7.73 -15.99 17.58
N ASP A 77 6.68 -16.36 18.33
CA ASP A 77 6.70 -16.54 19.79
C ASP A 77 7.09 -15.24 20.57
N ASN A 78 7.05 -14.08 19.90
CA ASN A 78 7.35 -12.78 20.52
C ASN A 78 6.17 -12.24 21.33
N MET A 79 4.95 -12.68 21.00
CA MET A 79 3.71 -12.27 21.66
C MET A 79 2.87 -13.49 22.04
N LYS A 80 2.34 -13.53 23.26
CA LYS A 80 1.39 -14.57 23.66
C LYS A 80 -0.02 -14.16 23.24
N VAL A 81 -0.80 -15.14 22.78
CA VAL A 81 -2.23 -14.97 22.57
C VAL A 81 -2.90 -14.75 23.93
N ASP A 82 -3.52 -13.58 24.10
CA ASP A 82 -4.36 -13.27 25.26
C ASP A 82 -5.81 -13.01 24.78
N ALA A 83 -6.77 -13.05 25.71
CA ALA A 83 -8.18 -12.87 25.39
C ALA A 83 -8.47 -11.48 24.78
N ASN A 84 -7.76 -10.44 25.23
CA ASN A 84 -7.92 -9.08 24.73
C ASN A 84 -7.41 -8.93 23.29
N LEU A 85 -6.38 -9.67 22.91
CA LEU A 85 -5.83 -9.74 21.56
C LEU A 85 -6.80 -10.44 20.62
N LEU A 86 -7.37 -11.57 21.07
CA LEU A 86 -8.43 -12.28 20.32
C LEU A 86 -9.66 -11.39 20.11
N ASP A 87 -10.11 -10.68 21.15
CA ASP A 87 -11.22 -9.72 21.04
C ASP A 87 -10.95 -8.65 19.99
N VAL A 88 -9.70 -8.17 19.89
CA VAL A 88 -9.31 -7.17 18.89
C VAL A 88 -9.23 -7.78 17.49
N LEU A 89 -8.74 -9.02 17.36
CA LEU A 89 -8.73 -9.74 16.08
C LEU A 89 -10.14 -10.02 15.56
N PHE A 90 -11.09 -10.37 16.45
CA PHE A 90 -12.50 -10.52 16.09
C PHE A 90 -13.13 -9.19 15.66
N GLN A 91 -12.84 -8.08 16.34
CA GLN A 91 -13.30 -6.77 15.88
C GLN A 91 -12.74 -6.39 14.50
N CYS A 92 -11.51 -6.84 14.17
CA CYS A 92 -10.97 -6.64 12.83
C CYS A 92 -11.71 -7.48 11.79
N LEU A 93 -12.02 -8.73 12.12
CA LEU A 93 -12.82 -9.60 11.27
C LEU A 93 -14.18 -8.96 10.97
N ASP A 94 -14.89 -8.49 12.00
CA ASP A 94 -16.18 -7.81 11.85
C ASP A 94 -16.08 -6.59 10.92
N ALA A 95 -15.01 -5.80 11.05
CA ALA A 95 -14.75 -4.65 10.18
C ALA A 95 -14.43 -5.06 8.73
N LEU A 96 -13.73 -6.18 8.51
CA LEU A 96 -13.50 -6.72 7.18
C LEU A 96 -14.79 -7.25 6.54
N GLU A 97 -15.67 -7.88 7.32
CA GLU A 97 -16.99 -8.31 6.84
C GLU A 97 -17.85 -7.11 6.42
N GLN A 98 -17.84 -6.02 7.20
CA GLN A 98 -18.53 -4.78 6.84
C GLN A 98 -17.99 -4.14 5.56
N PHE A 99 -16.67 -4.20 5.33
CA PHE A 99 -16.09 -3.75 4.07
C PHE A 99 -16.61 -4.57 2.89
N VAL A 100 -16.62 -5.91 3.01
CA VAL A 100 -17.14 -6.79 1.96
C VAL A 100 -18.63 -6.54 1.71
N GLU A 101 -19.42 -6.34 2.76
CA GLU A 101 -20.85 -6.00 2.65
C GLU A 101 -21.07 -4.65 1.94
N SER A 102 -20.28 -3.63 2.29
CA SER A 102 -20.31 -2.33 1.61
C SER A 102 -19.96 -2.42 0.13
N ILE A 103 -18.97 -3.27 -0.21
CA ILE A 103 -18.56 -3.54 -1.59
C ILE A 103 -19.67 -4.24 -2.38
N ILE A 104 -20.42 -5.16 -1.75
CA ILE A 104 -21.56 -5.83 -2.38
C ILE A 104 -22.69 -4.82 -2.69
N GLU A 105 -23.00 -3.93 -1.74
CA GLU A 105 -24.11 -2.98 -1.88
C GLU A 105 -23.80 -1.80 -2.80
N THR A 106 -22.57 -1.27 -2.73
CA THR A 106 -22.22 0.01 -3.35
C THR A 106 -21.11 -0.09 -4.40
N GLY A 107 -20.44 -1.24 -4.51
CA GLY A 107 -19.25 -1.42 -5.34
C GLY A 107 -17.99 -0.75 -4.78
N SER A 108 -18.03 -0.27 -3.53
CA SER A 108 -16.94 0.44 -2.86
C SER A 108 -16.86 0.05 -1.38
N GLU A 109 -15.68 0.14 -0.76
CA GLU A 109 -15.46 -0.18 0.66
C GLU A 109 -16.12 0.83 1.63
N GLY A 110 -16.70 1.93 1.14
CA GLY A 110 -17.35 2.94 1.97
C GLY A 110 -16.35 3.87 2.69
N PRO A 111 -16.82 4.75 3.60
CA PRO A 111 -15.95 5.66 4.34
C PRO A 111 -15.07 4.88 5.34
N ASP A 112 -13.77 5.20 5.35
CA ASP A 112 -12.72 4.57 6.15
C ASP A 112 -12.85 4.91 7.65
N ASN A 113 -13.87 4.37 8.32
CA ASN A 113 -14.20 4.68 9.72
C ASN A 113 -13.43 3.81 10.74
N ASN A 114 -12.45 3.02 10.29
CA ASN A 114 -11.73 2.05 11.12
C ASN A 114 -10.46 2.61 11.78
N GLU A 115 -10.20 3.92 11.70
CA GLU A 115 -9.05 4.58 12.35
C GLU A 115 -8.97 4.30 13.86
N ALA A 116 -10.12 4.21 14.54
CA ALA A 116 -10.19 3.90 15.96
C ALA A 116 -9.75 2.45 16.27
N LEU A 117 -10.05 1.52 15.36
CA LEU A 117 -9.67 0.11 15.50
C LEU A 117 -8.18 -0.08 15.21
N ILE A 118 -7.68 0.52 14.12
CA ILE A 118 -6.26 0.59 13.75
C ILE A 118 -5.45 1.21 14.90
N GLY A 119 -5.97 2.25 15.56
CA GLY A 119 -5.38 2.84 16.74
C GLY A 119 -5.25 1.87 17.93
N ARG A 120 -6.24 1.00 18.14
CA ARG A 120 -6.20 -0.03 19.20
C ARG A 120 -5.20 -1.14 18.87
N LEU A 121 -5.11 -1.61 17.62
CA LEU A 121 -4.08 -2.58 17.20
C LEU A 121 -2.68 -2.04 17.43
N ASN A 122 -2.43 -0.80 16.97
CA ASN A 122 -1.13 -0.15 17.14
C ASN A 122 -0.80 0.14 18.62
N ALA A 123 -1.80 0.42 19.45
CA ALA A 123 -1.61 0.58 20.89
C ALA A 123 -1.23 -0.74 21.58
N ILE A 124 -1.81 -1.86 21.17
CA ILE A 124 -1.45 -3.19 21.66
C ILE A 124 -0.03 -3.56 21.23
N LEU A 125 0.32 -3.30 19.96
CA LEU A 125 1.67 -3.52 19.44
C LEU A 125 2.74 -2.70 20.20
N LYS A 126 2.41 -1.47 20.61
CA LYS A 126 3.29 -0.60 21.40
C LYS A 126 3.25 -0.88 22.91
N GLY A 127 2.18 -1.48 23.41
CA GLY A 127 1.91 -1.67 24.84
C GLY A 127 2.69 -2.80 25.52
N GLN A 128 3.46 -3.62 24.79
CA GLN A 128 4.27 -4.71 25.36
C GLN A 128 5.79 -4.49 25.28
N ALA A 129 6.27 -3.31 24.89
CA ALA A 129 7.69 -2.98 24.92
C ALA A 129 7.99 -1.84 25.91
N PRO A 130 8.69 -2.09 27.05
CA PRO A 130 9.31 -1.01 27.79
C PRO A 130 10.64 -0.61 27.12
N ASN A 131 10.73 0.69 26.80
CA ASN A 131 11.92 1.47 26.43
C ASN A 131 12.56 1.13 25.07
N ASN A 132 12.75 2.08 24.16
CA ASN A 132 13.34 3.38 24.41
C ASN A 132 12.96 4.37 23.30
N ALA A 133 12.46 5.55 23.68
CA ALA A 133 12.29 6.70 22.80
C ALA A 133 13.37 7.74 23.13
N THR A 134 14.20 8.10 22.15
CA THR A 134 14.76 9.46 22.00
C THR A 134 15.34 9.57 20.58
N SER A 135 14.70 10.30 19.66
CA SER A 135 14.96 11.73 19.36
C SER A 135 16.44 12.09 19.23
N GLY A 136 16.84 12.59 18.05
CA GLY A 136 18.08 13.35 17.91
C GLY A 136 18.75 13.32 16.54
N ALA A 137 18.38 14.30 15.70
CA ALA A 137 19.23 15.12 14.83
C ALA A 137 20.45 14.50 14.08
N SER A 138 20.45 14.75 12.77
CA SER A 138 21.57 14.74 11.83
C SER A 138 22.92 15.19 12.40
N PRO A 139 24.01 14.80 11.73
CA PRO A 139 24.85 15.84 11.15
C PRO A 139 25.22 15.59 9.68
N VAL A 140 25.15 16.69 8.95
CA VAL A 140 25.75 16.99 7.65
C VAL A 140 27.27 16.83 7.73
N VAL A 141 27.90 16.18 6.74
CA VAL A 141 29.22 16.60 6.22
C VAL A 141 29.27 16.43 4.70
N LYS A 142 29.61 17.55 4.05
CA LYS A 142 29.91 17.75 2.63
C LYS A 142 31.09 16.89 2.17
N SER A 143 31.06 16.46 0.90
CA SER A 143 32.26 16.62 0.07
C SER A 143 31.84 16.94 -1.37
N SER A 144 32.44 18.03 -1.86
CA SER A 144 32.37 18.51 -3.23
C SER A 144 33.51 17.84 -4.01
N GLY A 145 33.28 17.51 -5.28
CA GLY A 145 34.31 16.90 -6.12
C GLY A 145 33.79 16.63 -7.53
N SER A 146 33.68 17.68 -8.33
CA SER A 146 33.59 17.58 -9.79
C SER A 146 34.96 17.20 -10.34
N THR A 147 35.07 16.07 -11.03
CA THR A 147 35.90 15.96 -12.24
C THR A 147 35.46 14.76 -13.07
N ASN A 148 34.91 15.11 -14.23
CA ASN A 148 34.89 14.40 -15.49
C ASN A 148 35.98 13.32 -15.64
N GLU A 149 35.58 12.08 -15.89
CA GLU A 149 36.29 11.18 -16.78
C GLU A 149 35.30 10.24 -17.47
N LYS A 150 35.18 10.43 -18.78
CA LYS A 150 34.38 9.62 -19.70
C LYS A 150 34.98 8.22 -19.76
N ALA A 151 34.15 7.20 -19.57
CA ALA A 151 33.78 6.30 -20.66
C ALA A 151 32.75 5.25 -20.20
N ASP A 152 31.63 5.25 -20.93
CA ASP A 152 30.81 4.09 -21.27
C ASP A 152 29.73 3.61 -20.27
N LYS A 153 28.69 4.42 -20.00
CA LYS A 153 27.39 3.97 -19.42
C LYS A 153 26.23 4.85 -19.89
N GLY A 154 25.15 4.23 -20.39
CA GLY A 154 24.00 4.89 -21.02
C GLY A 154 23.33 5.98 -20.17
N ALA A 155 23.12 7.15 -20.76
CA ALA A 155 22.57 8.33 -20.11
C ALA A 155 21.10 8.10 -19.69
N HIS A 156 20.81 8.27 -18.39
CA HIS A 156 19.44 8.47 -17.92
C HIS A 156 18.98 9.88 -18.33
N ILE A 157 18.17 9.97 -19.39
CA ILE A 157 17.69 11.23 -19.97
C ILE A 157 16.52 11.76 -19.12
N HIS A 158 16.52 13.04 -18.75
CA HIS A 158 15.37 13.66 -18.07
C HIS A 158 14.24 13.97 -19.07
N LYS A 159 13.56 12.94 -19.58
CA LYS A 159 12.50 13.07 -20.59
C LYS A 159 11.32 13.94 -20.12
N TYR A 160 11.13 14.10 -18.81
CA TYR A 160 10.12 15.00 -18.27
C TYR A 160 10.34 16.45 -18.70
N ALA A 161 11.58 16.89 -18.93
CA ALA A 161 11.89 18.28 -19.25
C ALA A 161 11.32 18.73 -20.61
N SER A 162 11.04 17.80 -21.53
CA SER A 162 10.43 18.07 -22.83
C SER A 162 8.89 18.01 -22.84
N ILE A 163 8.25 17.69 -21.72
CA ILE A 163 6.79 17.51 -21.67
C ILE A 163 6.07 18.86 -21.66
N VAL A 164 5.08 18.99 -22.54
CA VAL A 164 4.22 20.17 -22.65
C VAL A 164 3.00 20.02 -21.75
N PHE A 165 2.69 21.08 -21.02
CA PHE A 165 1.49 21.18 -20.18
C PHE A 165 0.34 21.86 -20.90
N SER A 166 -0.87 21.36 -20.67
CA SER A 166 -2.11 22.06 -21.02
C SER A 166 -2.30 23.30 -20.17
N ASP A 167 -3.20 24.19 -20.57
CA ASP A 167 -3.50 25.40 -19.78
C ASP A 167 -4.06 25.06 -18.39
N PHE A 168 -4.85 23.99 -18.28
CA PHE A 168 -5.35 23.49 -16.99
C PHE A 168 -4.23 23.02 -16.07
N GLU A 169 -3.31 22.18 -16.57
CA GLU A 169 -2.17 21.66 -15.81
C GLU A 169 -1.20 22.78 -15.41
N ARG A 170 -0.97 23.74 -16.31
CA ARG A 170 -0.14 24.92 -16.05
C ARG A 170 -0.75 25.78 -14.94
N ASN A 171 -2.06 25.99 -14.97
CA ASN A 171 -2.77 26.73 -13.92
C ASN A 171 -2.71 26.00 -12.57
N ALA A 172 -2.84 24.67 -12.54
CA ALA A 172 -2.68 23.86 -11.34
C ALA A 172 -1.28 24.02 -10.73
N LEU A 173 -0.21 23.94 -11.54
CA LEU A 173 1.17 24.12 -11.08
C LEU A 173 1.46 25.56 -10.60
N ILE A 174 0.92 26.57 -11.27
CA ILE A 174 1.05 27.98 -10.85
C ILE A 174 0.36 28.18 -9.50
N ARG A 175 -0.82 27.59 -9.30
CA ARG A 175 -1.56 27.66 -8.04
C ARG A 175 -0.78 26.97 -6.92
N ALA A 176 -0.31 25.75 -7.15
CA ALA A 176 0.50 25.00 -6.21
C ALA A 176 1.72 25.82 -5.75
N ARG A 177 2.42 26.46 -6.68
CA ARG A 177 3.57 27.31 -6.36
C ARG A 177 3.21 28.58 -5.58
N LYS A 178 2.05 29.19 -5.84
CA LYS A 178 1.54 30.32 -5.04
C LYS A 178 1.20 29.91 -3.61
N GLU A 179 0.76 28.67 -3.43
CA GLU A 179 0.44 28.06 -2.14
C GLU A 179 1.69 27.48 -1.44
N ASN A 180 2.90 27.75 -1.95
CA ASN A 180 4.21 27.27 -1.46
C ASN A 180 4.42 25.75 -1.52
N TYR A 181 3.68 25.03 -2.36
CA TYR A 181 3.97 23.62 -2.65
C TYR A 181 5.17 23.45 -3.59
N ASN A 182 5.88 22.34 -3.43
CA ASN A 182 7.00 21.97 -4.30
C ASN A 182 6.49 21.20 -5.51
N CYS A 183 6.99 21.53 -6.70
CA CYS A 183 6.62 20.85 -7.95
C CYS A 183 7.84 20.09 -8.49
N PHE A 184 7.72 18.79 -8.71
CA PHE A 184 8.79 17.94 -9.22
C PHE A 184 8.38 17.27 -10.54
N GLY A 185 9.33 17.14 -11.46
CA GLY A 185 9.23 16.28 -12.63
C GLY A 185 10.19 15.12 -12.48
N VAL A 186 9.71 13.90 -12.70
CA VAL A 186 10.49 12.67 -12.53
C VAL A 186 10.33 11.81 -13.78
N THR A 187 11.44 11.30 -14.32
CA THR A 187 11.41 10.25 -15.37
C THR A 187 11.89 8.96 -14.74
N LEU A 188 11.08 7.92 -14.89
CA LEU A 188 11.30 6.60 -14.33
C LEU A 188 11.68 5.64 -15.45
N TYR A 189 12.71 4.85 -15.21
CA TYR A 189 13.20 3.84 -16.14
C TYR A 189 13.01 2.45 -15.55
N ILE A 190 12.25 1.62 -16.24
CA ILE A 190 12.06 0.20 -15.93
C ILE A 190 13.07 -0.61 -16.76
N SER A 191 13.71 -1.59 -16.13
CA SER A 191 14.61 -2.50 -16.85
C SER A 191 13.89 -3.21 -18.00
N SER A 192 14.54 -3.37 -19.15
CA SER A 192 13.99 -4.12 -20.28
C SER A 192 13.76 -5.61 -19.99
N SER A 193 14.40 -6.16 -18.95
CA SER A 193 14.22 -7.53 -18.47
C SER A 193 13.07 -7.68 -17.47
N CYS A 194 12.29 -6.62 -17.24
CA CYS A 194 11.23 -6.59 -16.25
C CYS A 194 9.98 -7.35 -16.71
N VAL A 195 9.60 -8.39 -15.97
CA VAL A 195 8.32 -9.09 -16.12
C VAL A 195 7.20 -8.26 -15.45
N LEU A 196 6.05 -8.12 -16.13
CA LEU A 196 4.88 -7.34 -15.70
C LEU A 196 5.20 -5.85 -15.46
N LYS A 197 5.53 -5.12 -16.52
CA LYS A 197 5.98 -3.71 -16.45
C LYS A 197 4.88 -2.79 -15.93
N SER A 198 3.63 -3.02 -16.34
CA SER A 198 2.46 -2.27 -15.86
C SER A 198 2.27 -2.40 -14.35
N ALA A 199 2.36 -3.61 -13.79
CA ALA A 199 2.26 -3.84 -12.35
C ALA A 199 3.34 -3.08 -11.54
N ARG A 200 4.57 -3.00 -12.06
CA ARG A 200 5.62 -2.20 -11.41
C ARG A 200 5.42 -0.71 -11.56
N ALA A 201 4.96 -0.26 -12.72
CA ALA A 201 4.61 1.13 -12.93
C ALA A 201 3.49 1.55 -11.96
N PHE A 202 2.47 0.71 -11.79
CA PHE A 202 1.38 0.91 -10.83
C PHE A 202 1.88 1.08 -9.39
N ILE A 203 2.80 0.23 -8.92
CA ILE A 203 3.43 0.37 -7.60
C ILE A 203 4.14 1.74 -7.47
N ILE A 204 4.82 2.19 -8.54
CA ILE A 204 5.50 3.47 -8.54
C ILE A 204 4.49 4.63 -8.49
N PHE A 205 3.40 4.57 -9.26
CA PHE A 205 2.32 5.56 -9.21
C PHE A 205 1.73 5.67 -7.81
N ARG A 206 1.36 4.54 -7.20
CA ARG A 206 0.85 4.50 -5.82
C ARG A 206 1.82 5.08 -4.80
N THR A 207 3.12 4.86 -5.01
CA THR A 207 4.18 5.43 -4.15
C THR A 207 4.27 6.95 -4.32
N LEU A 208 4.19 7.44 -5.56
CA LEU A 208 4.20 8.87 -5.85
C LEU A 208 2.94 9.57 -5.32
N GLU A 209 1.76 8.98 -5.46
CA GLU A 209 0.50 9.53 -4.94
C GLU A 209 0.50 9.68 -3.41
N ASN A 210 1.21 8.81 -2.69
CA ASN A 210 1.40 8.94 -1.25
C ASN A 210 2.32 10.11 -0.87
N LEU A 211 3.21 10.52 -1.77
CA LEU A 211 4.15 11.64 -1.54
C LEU A 211 3.54 12.99 -1.91
N GLY A 212 2.53 13.01 -2.78
CA GLY A 212 1.90 14.22 -3.27
C GLY A 212 0.95 13.98 -4.44
N GLN A 213 0.35 15.05 -4.93
CA GLN A 213 -0.62 14.98 -6.01
C GLN A 213 0.08 14.86 -7.37
N ILE A 214 -0.25 13.81 -8.13
CA ILE A 214 0.18 13.70 -9.52
C ILE A 214 -0.67 14.62 -10.39
N ILE A 215 -0.02 15.54 -11.09
CA ILE A 215 -0.66 16.50 -11.98
C ILE A 215 -0.70 16.00 -13.42
N LYS A 216 0.34 15.25 -13.82
CA LYS A 216 0.47 14.74 -15.19
C LYS A 216 1.34 13.50 -15.23
N ALA A 217 0.96 12.54 -16.06
CA ALA A 217 1.77 11.39 -16.46
C ALA A 217 1.92 11.37 -17.98
N VAL A 218 3.10 10.98 -18.46
CA VAL A 218 3.35 10.74 -19.89
C VAL A 218 4.14 9.43 -20.06
N PRO A 219 3.58 8.41 -20.75
CA PRO A 219 2.22 8.34 -21.28
C PRO A 219 1.11 8.50 -20.23
N ILE A 220 -0.14 8.65 -20.64
CA ILE A 220 -1.25 8.79 -19.67
C ILE A 220 -1.36 7.52 -18.82
N VAL A 221 -1.90 7.63 -17.61
CA VAL A 221 -1.96 6.52 -16.64
C VAL A 221 -2.59 5.27 -17.25
N GLN A 222 -3.69 5.43 -18.00
CA GLN A 222 -4.35 4.33 -18.71
C GLN A 222 -3.43 3.59 -19.70
N ASP A 223 -2.62 4.33 -20.46
CA ASP A 223 -1.66 3.72 -21.40
C ASP A 223 -0.54 2.98 -20.65
N ILE A 224 -0.15 3.47 -19.47
CA ILE A 224 0.84 2.81 -18.63
C ILE A 224 0.27 1.51 -18.03
N GLU A 225 -0.98 1.53 -17.58
CA GLU A 225 -1.70 0.35 -17.09
C GLU A 225 -1.89 -0.71 -18.18
N ASP A 226 -2.21 -0.27 -19.40
CA ASP A 226 -2.32 -1.11 -20.60
C ASP A 226 -0.96 -1.59 -21.15
N GLU A 227 0.15 -1.29 -20.46
CA GLU A 227 1.53 -1.59 -20.90
C GLU A 227 1.90 -0.98 -22.27
N LYS A 228 1.23 0.11 -22.67
CA LYS A 228 1.51 0.91 -23.87
C LYS A 228 2.61 1.95 -23.63
N PHE A 229 3.73 1.50 -23.09
CA PHE A 229 4.94 2.30 -22.92
C PHE A 229 6.16 1.40 -23.05
N ASP A 230 7.29 1.97 -23.48
CA ASP A 230 8.49 1.18 -23.72
C ASP A 230 9.10 0.67 -22.40
N ASN A 231 10.07 1.43 -21.89
CA ASN A 231 10.80 1.13 -20.66
C ASN A 231 10.90 2.36 -19.76
N ASP A 232 10.14 3.41 -20.07
CA ASP A 232 10.14 4.64 -19.29
C ASP A 232 8.82 5.38 -19.37
N PHE A 233 8.56 6.16 -18.33
CA PHE A 233 7.46 7.10 -18.25
C PHE A 233 7.87 8.27 -17.36
N SER A 234 7.17 9.39 -17.49
CA SER A 234 7.46 10.60 -16.73
C SER A 234 6.22 11.09 -15.99
N VAL A 235 6.43 11.60 -14.79
CA VAL A 235 5.37 12.04 -13.88
C VAL A 235 5.71 13.42 -13.32
N PHE A 236 4.70 14.26 -13.17
CA PHE A 236 4.79 15.52 -12.45
C PHE A 236 3.96 15.45 -11.18
N ILE A 237 4.61 15.78 -10.06
CA ILE A 237 4.06 15.66 -8.72
C ILE A 237 4.18 16.99 -7.97
N VAL A 238 3.17 17.29 -7.18
CA VAL A 238 3.11 18.45 -6.27
C VAL A 238 3.03 17.96 -4.83
N THR A 239 3.91 18.46 -3.96
CA THR A 239 4.04 18.05 -2.55
C THR A 239 3.99 19.25 -1.61
#